data_AF-A0A7W2Q0T7-F1
#
_entry.id   AF-A0A7W2Q0T7-F1
#
_cell.length_a   1.000
_cell.length_b   1.000
_cell.length_c   1.000
_cell.angle_alpha   90.00
_cell.angle_beta   90.00
_cell.angle_gamma   90.00
#
_symmetry.space_group_name_H-M   'P 1'
#
loop_
_entity.id
_entity.type
_entity.pdbx_description
1 polymer ?
#
loop_
_entity_poly.entity_id
_entity_poly.type
_entity_poly.pdbx_seq_one_letter_code
_entity_poly.pdbx_strand_id
1 'polypeptide(L)'
;MIDYNSPKLQAQLQEFMLDLARLNRKATERLDGTELRNSRVKLLDFITKYSKEEIIPKWEESKLRLYSGGRASRGFEAELESLWNRAIVNYQQMSASEMIRNLPAIVSEQILEGDDGYAREGFEAAARMELLSITIPVIEGYATPGDDILLYAMDVLTNPGDDAEETIAEHLIAPTQMLYSYLCIFGLLIEARRTMASNRATEAYTYLIDASYMLGMLESSAWLMPRFDKIAASRNGKLRARKETPKKAAIRQAKDYVKHLFDHLMPTDATGIRKWKSADAAKFEVNAYLAEKNITLGISADLIDKECVILHRADKMRQKVNKFNVLVNFVFVKKDGTKVNIPVPIND
;
A
#
# COMPACT_ATOMS: atom_id res chain seq x y z
N MET A 1 -2.00 -13.14 35.46
CA MET A 1 -3.30 -12.45 35.28
C MET A 1 -3.05 -10.96 35.45
N ILE A 2 -3.55 -10.13 34.54
CA ILE A 2 -3.44 -8.67 34.68
C ILE A 2 -4.45 -8.25 35.75
N ASP A 3 -3.98 -7.61 36.81
CA ASP A 3 -4.84 -7.07 37.86
C ASP A 3 -5.46 -5.75 37.37
N TYR A 4 -6.70 -5.85 36.89
CA TYR A 4 -7.47 -4.73 36.37
C TYR A 4 -7.82 -3.66 37.44
N ASN A 5 -7.61 -3.96 38.72
CA ASN A 5 -7.88 -3.05 39.84
C ASN A 5 -6.63 -2.33 40.36
N SER A 6 -5.47 -2.54 39.73
CA SER A 6 -4.24 -1.83 40.11
C SER A 6 -4.43 -0.31 39.98
N PRO A 7 -4.17 0.49 41.04
CA PRO A 7 -4.23 1.96 40.99
C PRO A 7 -3.38 2.57 39.88
N LYS A 8 -2.28 1.89 39.52
CA LYS A 8 -1.38 2.29 38.44
C LYS A 8 -2.01 2.10 37.05
N LEU A 9 -2.78 1.02 36.86
CA LEU A 9 -3.50 0.76 35.61
C LEU A 9 -4.69 1.72 35.46
N GLN A 10 -5.39 2.00 36.57
CA GLN A 10 -6.49 2.97 36.57
C GLN A 10 -6.00 4.39 36.23
N ALA A 11 -4.85 4.82 36.78
CA ALA A 11 -4.26 6.11 36.43
C ALA A 11 -3.86 6.19 34.94
N GLN A 12 -3.29 5.12 34.37
CA GLN A 12 -2.94 5.04 32.94
C GLN A 12 -4.16 5.07 32.03
N LEU A 13 -5.25 4.40 32.41
CA LEU A 13 -6.54 4.45 31.69
C LEU A 13 -7.16 5.85 31.75
N GLN A 14 -7.07 6.52 32.90
CA GLN A 14 -7.58 7.88 33.07
C GLN A 14 -6.83 8.89 32.20
N GLU A 15 -5.49 8.77 32.12
CA GLU A 15 -4.63 9.59 31.26
C GLU A 15 -4.92 9.33 29.76
N PHE A 16 -5.07 8.07 29.36
CA PHE A 16 -5.45 7.69 28.00
C PHE A 16 -6.83 8.24 27.59
N MET A 17 -7.82 8.18 28.48
CA MET A 17 -9.15 8.74 28.25
C MET A 17 -9.14 10.27 28.17
N LEU A 18 -8.32 10.95 28.98
CA LEU A 18 -8.11 12.39 28.90
C LEU A 18 -7.44 12.79 27.58
N ASP A 19 -6.49 12.01 27.09
CA ASP A 19 -5.84 12.26 25.80
C ASP A 19 -6.76 11.99 24.61
N LEU A 20 -7.62 10.96 24.70
CA LEU A 20 -8.72 10.74 23.75
C LEU A 20 -9.71 11.89 23.75
N ALA A 21 -10.09 12.39 24.94
CA ALA A 21 -10.98 13.55 25.07
C ALA A 21 -10.33 14.83 24.52
N ARG A 22 -9.01 15.03 24.70
CA ARG A 22 -8.26 16.15 24.11
C ARG A 22 -8.13 16.03 22.59
N LEU A 23 -7.91 14.83 22.06
CA LEU A 23 -7.87 14.52 20.62
C LEU A 23 -9.24 14.75 19.98
N ASN A 24 -10.31 14.29 20.65
CA ASN A 24 -11.67 14.49 20.19
C ASN A 24 -12.06 15.96 20.30
N ARG A 25 -11.66 16.65 21.37
CA ARG A 25 -11.83 18.10 21.54
C ARG A 25 -11.07 18.91 20.47
N LYS A 26 -9.85 18.52 20.10
CA LYS A 26 -9.11 19.08 18.95
C LYS A 26 -9.76 18.77 17.59
N ALA A 27 -10.40 17.60 17.47
CA ALA A 27 -11.16 17.24 16.28
C ALA A 27 -12.47 18.03 16.18
N THR A 28 -13.13 18.31 17.31
CA THR A 28 -14.35 19.11 17.37
C THR A 28 -14.09 20.62 17.41
N GLU A 29 -12.96 21.14 17.91
CA GLU A 29 -12.65 22.58 17.88
C GLU A 29 -12.27 23.07 16.46
N ARG A 30 -12.12 22.18 15.47
CA ARG A 30 -11.93 22.47 14.02
C ARG A 30 -13.27 22.48 13.25
N LEU A 31 -14.24 23.20 13.79
CA LEU A 31 -15.70 23.03 13.64
C LEU A 31 -16.37 23.69 12.40
N ASP A 32 -15.72 23.78 11.24
CA ASP A 32 -16.44 24.02 9.96
C ASP A 32 -16.19 22.88 8.96
N GLY A 33 -15.06 22.19 9.05
CA GLY A 33 -14.68 21.26 7.98
C GLY A 33 -14.47 21.98 6.64
N THR A 34 -14.29 23.31 6.64
CA THR A 34 -13.95 24.11 5.45
C THR A 34 -12.68 23.61 4.81
N GLU A 35 -11.64 23.30 5.59
CA GLU A 35 -10.37 22.79 5.04
C GLU A 35 -10.57 21.42 4.38
N LEU A 36 -11.35 20.53 5.00
CA LEU A 36 -11.69 19.24 4.41
C LEU A 36 -12.53 19.42 3.14
N ARG A 37 -13.59 20.24 3.20
CA ARG A 37 -14.42 20.59 2.04
C ARG A 37 -13.59 21.18 0.91
N ASN A 38 -12.72 22.15 1.20
CA ASN A 38 -11.83 22.76 0.22
C ASN A 38 -10.84 21.75 -0.37
N SER A 39 -10.30 20.83 0.43
CA SER A 39 -9.44 19.75 -0.07
C SER A 39 -10.19 18.79 -0.98
N ARG A 40 -11.47 18.49 -0.66
CA ARG A 40 -12.34 17.61 -1.46
C ARG A 40 -12.77 18.30 -2.76
N VAL A 41 -13.13 19.58 -2.71
CA VAL A 41 -13.45 20.39 -3.90
C VAL A 41 -12.25 20.40 -4.84
N LYS A 42 -11.04 20.72 -4.36
CA LYS A 42 -9.82 20.70 -5.18
C LYS A 42 -9.56 19.33 -5.81
N LEU A 43 -9.77 18.25 -5.06
CA LEU A 43 -9.61 16.89 -5.58
C LEU A 43 -10.66 16.58 -6.65
N LEU A 44 -11.92 16.94 -6.43
CA LEU A 44 -13.01 16.74 -7.39
C LEU A 44 -12.79 17.57 -8.67
N ASP A 45 -12.35 18.81 -8.53
CA ASP A 45 -11.98 19.68 -9.65
C ASP A 45 -10.83 19.07 -10.45
N PHE A 46 -9.78 18.60 -9.77
CA PHE A 46 -8.67 17.90 -10.41
C PHE A 46 -9.13 16.65 -11.17
N ILE A 47 -9.90 15.77 -10.53
CA ILE A 47 -10.40 14.53 -11.16
C ILE A 47 -11.29 14.85 -12.35
N THR A 48 -12.19 15.83 -12.21
CA THR A 48 -13.13 16.21 -13.27
C THR A 48 -12.41 16.85 -14.45
N LYS A 49 -11.46 17.75 -14.16
CA LYS A 49 -10.62 18.40 -15.17
C LYS A 49 -9.76 17.37 -15.91
N TYR A 50 -9.04 16.52 -15.17
CA TYR A 50 -8.25 15.44 -15.74
C TYR A 50 -9.10 14.49 -16.58
N SER A 51 -10.29 14.12 -16.11
CA SER A 51 -11.19 13.26 -16.89
C SER A 51 -11.58 13.92 -18.21
N LYS A 52 -11.92 15.21 -18.20
CA LYS A 52 -12.30 15.97 -19.41
C LYS A 52 -11.15 16.18 -20.38
N GLU A 53 -9.97 16.45 -19.87
CA GLU A 53 -8.80 16.82 -20.69
C GLU A 53 -8.03 15.60 -21.17
N GLU A 54 -7.97 14.52 -20.38
CA GLU A 54 -7.05 13.41 -20.60
C GLU A 54 -7.73 12.05 -20.82
N ILE A 55 -8.95 11.84 -20.31
CA ILE A 55 -9.62 10.54 -20.39
C ILE A 55 -10.66 10.55 -21.50
N ILE A 56 -11.61 11.49 -21.48
CA ILE A 56 -12.70 11.58 -22.46
C ILE A 56 -12.18 11.63 -23.90
N PRO A 57 -11.17 12.45 -24.26
CA PRO A 57 -10.67 12.50 -25.64
C PRO A 57 -10.11 11.16 -26.12
N LYS A 58 -9.45 10.39 -25.23
CA LYS A 58 -8.92 9.05 -25.55
C LYS A 58 -10.03 8.02 -25.75
N TRP A 59 -11.22 8.27 -25.19
CA TRP A 59 -12.39 7.39 -25.30
C TRP A 59 -13.30 7.77 -26.47
N GLU A 60 -13.29 9.03 -26.92
CA GLU A 60 -14.01 9.49 -28.13
C GLU A 60 -13.51 8.80 -29.42
N GLU A 61 -12.25 8.37 -29.46
CA GLU A 61 -11.67 7.58 -30.56
C GLU A 61 -12.06 6.08 -30.51
N SER A 62 -12.44 5.59 -29.33
CA SER A 62 -12.98 4.24 -29.17
C SER A 62 -14.49 4.26 -29.48
N LYS A 63 -15.06 3.19 -30.05
CA LYS A 63 -16.49 3.12 -30.44
C LYS A 63 -17.51 3.38 -29.31
N LEU A 64 -17.05 3.61 -28.07
CA LEU A 64 -17.83 4.12 -26.95
C LEU A 64 -18.04 5.63 -27.11
N ARG A 65 -19.01 6.04 -27.93
CA ARG A 65 -19.43 7.44 -28.06
C ARG A 65 -19.88 8.02 -26.72
N LEU A 66 -18.95 8.58 -25.97
CA LEU A 66 -19.21 9.56 -24.92
C LEU A 66 -18.85 10.91 -25.54
N TYR A 67 -19.81 11.69 -26.03
CA TYR A 67 -19.48 13.00 -26.61
C TYR A 67 -20.06 14.17 -25.78
N SER A 68 -19.16 15.13 -25.55
CA SER A 68 -19.20 16.55 -25.13
C SER A 68 -20.41 17.25 -24.45
N GLY A 69 -21.58 16.65 -24.30
CA GLY A 69 -22.78 17.33 -23.76
C GLY A 69 -23.59 16.57 -22.70
N GLY A 70 -23.20 15.34 -22.36
CA GLY A 70 -23.91 14.46 -21.43
C GLY A 70 -23.60 12.98 -21.73
N ARG A 71 -24.16 12.04 -20.95
CA ARG A 71 -24.16 10.62 -21.36
C ARG A 71 -24.96 10.52 -22.66
N ALA A 72 -24.39 9.93 -23.71
CA ALA A 72 -25.18 9.49 -24.86
C ALA A 72 -26.36 8.67 -24.33
N SER A 73 -27.56 8.83 -24.89
CA SER A 73 -28.67 7.91 -24.61
C SER A 73 -28.24 6.54 -25.11
N ARG A 74 -27.57 5.75 -24.26
CA ARG A 74 -27.26 4.36 -24.55
C ARG A 74 -28.60 3.65 -24.55
N GLY A 75 -29.10 3.33 -25.75
CA GLY A 75 -30.27 2.49 -25.90
C GLY A 75 -30.00 1.11 -25.29
N PHE A 76 -31.06 0.43 -24.88
CA PHE A 76 -30.98 -0.91 -24.31
C PHE A 76 -30.10 -1.85 -25.15
N GLU A 77 -30.32 -1.85 -26.47
CA GLU A 77 -29.61 -2.71 -27.42
C GLU A 77 -28.11 -2.40 -27.48
N ALA A 78 -27.75 -1.11 -27.43
CA ALA A 78 -26.35 -0.70 -27.46
C ALA A 78 -25.60 -1.08 -26.17
N GLU A 79 -26.25 -0.97 -25.00
CA GLU A 79 -25.66 -1.39 -23.74
C GLU A 79 -25.59 -2.93 -23.65
N LEU A 80 -26.65 -3.63 -24.08
CA LEU A 80 -26.65 -5.10 -24.18
C LEU A 80 -25.50 -5.59 -25.05
N GLU A 81 -25.34 -5.05 -26.26
CA GLU A 81 -24.25 -5.43 -27.17
C GLU A 81 -22.87 -5.11 -26.59
N SER A 82 -22.73 -3.96 -25.91
CA SER A 82 -21.48 -3.57 -25.25
C SER A 82 -21.10 -4.54 -24.15
N LEU A 83 -22.04 -4.88 -23.25
CA LEU A 83 -21.81 -5.83 -22.16
C LEU A 83 -21.56 -7.24 -22.70
N TRP A 84 -22.30 -7.67 -23.73
CA TRP A 84 -22.11 -8.96 -24.38
C TRP A 84 -20.71 -9.11 -24.95
N ASN A 85 -20.23 -8.12 -25.71
CA ASN A 85 -18.89 -8.14 -26.28
C ASN A 85 -17.79 -8.15 -25.21
N ARG A 86 -17.95 -7.36 -24.14
CA ARG A 86 -17.01 -7.38 -23.01
C ARG A 86 -17.01 -8.72 -22.28
N ALA A 87 -18.18 -9.31 -22.05
CA ALA A 87 -18.31 -10.62 -21.41
C ALA A 87 -17.62 -11.71 -22.25
N ILE A 88 -17.79 -11.70 -23.57
CA ILE A 88 -17.11 -12.61 -24.50
C ILE A 88 -15.58 -12.50 -24.36
N VAL A 89 -15.03 -11.28 -24.42
CA VAL A 89 -13.57 -11.08 -24.31
C VAL A 89 -13.04 -11.60 -22.97
N ASN A 90 -13.71 -11.28 -21.87
CA ASN A 90 -13.28 -11.75 -20.56
C ASN A 90 -13.37 -13.28 -20.44
N TYR A 91 -14.42 -13.91 -21.01
CA TYR A 91 -14.56 -15.37 -21.01
C TYR A 91 -13.45 -16.05 -21.80
N GLN A 92 -13.15 -15.56 -23.01
CA GLN A 92 -12.08 -16.09 -23.86
C GLN A 92 -10.75 -16.09 -23.12
N GLN A 93 -10.41 -14.96 -22.50
CA GLN A 93 -9.16 -14.81 -21.76
C GLN A 93 -9.07 -15.76 -20.58
N MET A 94 -10.15 -15.92 -19.81
CA MET A 94 -10.20 -16.84 -18.67
C MET A 94 -10.08 -18.29 -19.13
N SER A 95 -10.94 -18.71 -20.06
CA SER A 95 -11.00 -20.09 -20.52
C SER A 95 -9.70 -20.49 -21.23
N ALA A 96 -9.12 -19.61 -22.04
CA ALA A 96 -7.81 -19.83 -22.64
C ALA A 96 -6.72 -19.98 -21.58
N SER A 97 -6.70 -19.11 -20.57
CA SER A 97 -5.71 -19.18 -19.48
C SER A 97 -5.84 -20.48 -18.69
N GLU A 98 -7.06 -20.95 -18.43
CA GLU A 98 -7.33 -22.21 -17.75
C GLU A 98 -6.90 -23.42 -18.60
N MET A 99 -7.26 -23.45 -19.89
CA MET A 99 -6.82 -24.48 -20.83
C MET A 99 -5.29 -24.56 -20.92
N ILE A 100 -4.61 -23.40 -20.99
CA ILE A 100 -3.15 -23.33 -21.05
C ILE A 100 -2.52 -23.85 -19.75
N ARG A 101 -3.08 -23.52 -18.58
CA ARG A 101 -2.59 -24.00 -17.27
C ARG A 101 -2.72 -25.51 -17.10
N ASN A 102 -3.69 -26.13 -17.77
CA ASN A 102 -3.87 -27.59 -17.75
C ASN A 102 -2.90 -28.34 -18.69
N LEU A 103 -2.10 -27.63 -19.50
CA LEU A 103 -1.03 -28.23 -20.29
C LEU A 103 0.17 -28.60 -19.40
N PRO A 104 1.08 -29.47 -19.88
CA PRO A 104 2.35 -29.71 -19.18
C PRO A 104 3.10 -28.41 -18.88
N ALA A 105 3.67 -28.26 -17.68
CA ALA A 105 4.27 -27.02 -17.18
C ALA A 105 5.25 -26.34 -18.16
N ILE A 106 6.10 -27.13 -18.82
CA ILE A 106 7.07 -26.64 -19.81
C ILE A 106 6.39 -25.94 -21.00
N VAL A 107 5.22 -26.43 -21.41
CA VAL A 107 4.43 -25.88 -22.53
C VAL A 107 3.63 -24.67 -22.05
N SER A 108 3.03 -24.75 -20.87
CA SER A 108 2.24 -23.64 -20.30
C SER A 108 3.10 -22.41 -20.01
N GLU A 109 4.30 -22.60 -19.45
CA GLU A 109 5.26 -21.52 -19.17
C GLU A 109 5.71 -20.83 -20.46
N GLN A 110 6.01 -21.60 -21.52
CA GLN A 110 6.37 -21.03 -22.82
C GLN A 110 5.27 -20.17 -23.44
N ILE A 111 4.00 -20.56 -23.31
CA ILE A 111 2.87 -19.81 -23.87
C ILE A 111 2.50 -18.60 -22.99
N LEU A 112 2.64 -18.72 -21.66
CA LEU A 112 2.28 -17.64 -20.72
C LEU A 112 3.38 -16.58 -20.57
N GLU A 113 4.65 -16.98 -20.64
CA GLU A 113 5.81 -16.09 -20.48
C GLU A 113 6.44 -15.67 -21.82
N GLY A 114 6.20 -16.45 -22.88
CA GLY A 114 6.71 -16.18 -24.22
C GLY A 114 5.87 -15.18 -25.02
N ASP A 115 6.48 -14.62 -26.05
CA ASP A 115 5.87 -13.71 -27.03
C ASP A 115 5.02 -14.46 -28.07
N ASP A 116 4.64 -15.71 -27.79
CA ASP A 116 3.98 -16.63 -28.73
C ASP A 116 2.46 -16.38 -28.78
N GLY A 117 2.11 -15.12 -29.08
CA GLY A 117 0.75 -14.61 -29.11
C GLY A 117 -0.20 -15.44 -29.99
N TYR A 118 0.33 -16.07 -31.05
CA TYR A 118 -0.43 -16.95 -31.93
C TYR A 118 -1.02 -18.18 -31.24
N ALA A 119 -0.28 -18.79 -30.30
CA ALA A 119 -0.79 -19.96 -29.57
C ALA A 119 -1.95 -19.56 -28.66
N ARG A 120 -1.77 -18.44 -27.93
CA ARG A 120 -2.81 -17.88 -27.06
C ARG A 120 -4.05 -17.46 -27.83
N GLU A 121 -3.89 -16.77 -28.96
CA GLU A 121 -5.00 -16.40 -29.86
C GLU A 121 -5.78 -17.63 -30.33
N GLY A 122 -5.09 -18.75 -30.60
CA GLY A 122 -5.73 -20.03 -30.93
C GLY A 122 -6.62 -20.56 -29.81
N PHE A 123 -6.15 -20.53 -28.56
CA PHE A 123 -6.95 -20.92 -27.39
C PHE A 123 -8.13 -19.97 -27.15
N GLU A 124 -7.92 -18.66 -27.29
CA GLU A 124 -8.99 -17.66 -27.16
C GLU A 124 -10.07 -17.83 -28.25
N ALA A 125 -9.67 -18.15 -29.48
CA ALA A 125 -10.59 -18.47 -30.56
C ALA A 125 -11.38 -19.77 -30.30
N ALA A 126 -10.73 -20.81 -29.79
CA ALA A 126 -11.38 -22.06 -29.41
C ALA A 126 -12.40 -21.85 -28.28
N ALA A 127 -12.02 -21.09 -27.24
CA ALA A 127 -12.91 -20.71 -26.15
C ALA A 127 -14.13 -19.91 -26.64
N ARG A 128 -13.93 -19.00 -27.61
CA ARG A 128 -15.03 -18.27 -28.25
C ARG A 128 -16.01 -19.23 -28.96
N MET A 129 -15.48 -20.20 -29.68
CA MET A 129 -16.30 -21.17 -30.43
C MET A 129 -17.10 -22.06 -29.48
N GLU A 130 -16.46 -22.57 -28.42
CA GLU A 130 -17.11 -23.33 -27.36
C GLU A 130 -18.24 -22.51 -26.72
N LEU A 131 -17.95 -21.26 -26.32
CA LEU A 131 -18.94 -20.37 -25.71
C LEU A 131 -20.19 -20.21 -26.58
N LEU A 132 -20.01 -19.87 -27.86
CA LEU A 132 -21.12 -19.57 -28.77
C LEU A 132 -21.88 -20.82 -29.23
N SER A 133 -21.19 -21.96 -29.33
CA SER A 133 -21.77 -23.18 -29.92
C SER A 133 -22.31 -24.15 -28.89
N ILE A 134 -21.85 -24.07 -27.64
CA ILE A 134 -22.18 -25.00 -26.57
C ILE A 134 -22.75 -24.24 -25.38
N THR A 135 -21.93 -23.41 -24.72
CA THR A 135 -22.32 -22.80 -23.44
C THR A 135 -23.54 -21.90 -23.56
N ILE A 136 -23.59 -20.95 -24.49
CA ILE A 136 -24.76 -20.06 -24.68
C ILE A 136 -26.04 -20.85 -25.00
N PRO A 137 -26.06 -21.78 -25.98
CA PRO A 137 -27.24 -22.62 -26.23
C PRO A 137 -27.71 -23.40 -25.00
N VAL A 138 -26.78 -23.90 -24.16
CA VAL A 138 -27.13 -24.59 -22.92
C VAL A 138 -27.77 -23.64 -21.92
N ILE A 139 -27.20 -22.43 -21.71
CA ILE A 139 -27.77 -21.41 -20.83
C ILE A 139 -29.16 -20.99 -21.31
N GLU A 140 -29.36 -20.86 -22.63
CA GLU A 140 -30.67 -20.58 -23.22
C GLU A 140 -31.69 -21.70 -22.97
N GLY A 141 -31.28 -22.92 -22.65
CA GLY A 141 -32.19 -24.00 -22.28
C GLY A 141 -32.92 -23.79 -20.95
N TYR A 142 -32.40 -22.94 -20.06
CA TYR A 142 -32.97 -22.68 -18.74
C TYR A 142 -34.04 -21.59 -18.78
N ALA A 143 -35.00 -21.67 -17.85
CA ALA A 143 -36.08 -20.71 -17.71
C ALA A 143 -35.57 -19.36 -17.19
N THR A 144 -34.79 -19.39 -16.10
CA THR A 144 -34.25 -18.22 -15.39
C THR A 144 -32.74 -18.33 -15.16
N PRO A 145 -31.92 -18.42 -16.23
CA PRO A 145 -30.50 -18.69 -16.11
C PRO A 145 -29.70 -17.59 -15.39
N GLY A 146 -30.16 -16.34 -15.41
CA GLY A 146 -29.42 -15.22 -14.82
C GLY A 146 -29.64 -15.16 -13.33
N ASP A 147 -30.91 -15.10 -12.89
CA ASP A 147 -31.27 -15.01 -11.48
C ASP A 147 -30.74 -16.17 -10.63
N ASP A 148 -30.93 -17.43 -11.08
CA ASP A 148 -30.52 -18.60 -10.31
C ASP A 148 -29.00 -18.65 -10.11
N ILE A 149 -28.23 -18.35 -11.16
CA ILE A 149 -26.76 -18.33 -11.10
C ILE A 149 -26.27 -17.08 -10.38
N LEU A 150 -26.96 -15.95 -10.47
CA LEU A 150 -26.64 -14.73 -9.71
C LEU A 150 -26.77 -14.97 -8.20
N LEU A 151 -27.84 -15.63 -7.76
CA LEU A 151 -28.01 -15.99 -6.34
C LEU A 151 -26.86 -16.87 -5.86
N TYR A 152 -26.49 -17.89 -6.65
CA TYR A 152 -25.33 -18.73 -6.36
C TYR A 152 -24.02 -17.93 -6.30
N ALA A 153 -23.76 -17.09 -7.31
CA ALA A 153 -22.54 -16.29 -7.36
C ALA A 153 -22.45 -15.32 -6.17
N MET A 154 -23.56 -14.69 -5.79
CA MET A 154 -23.63 -13.77 -4.65
C MET A 154 -23.44 -14.49 -3.31
N ASP A 155 -23.96 -15.72 -3.17
CA ASP A 155 -23.72 -16.52 -1.97
C ASP A 155 -22.23 -16.87 -1.83
N VAL A 156 -21.58 -17.34 -2.90
CA VAL A 156 -20.14 -17.65 -2.89
C VAL A 156 -19.30 -16.40 -2.58
N LEU A 157 -19.71 -15.22 -3.05
CA LEU A 157 -19.01 -13.97 -2.78
C LEU A 157 -19.19 -13.44 -1.35
N THR A 158 -20.36 -13.71 -0.73
CA THR A 158 -20.70 -13.20 0.60
C THR A 158 -20.29 -14.16 1.70
N ASN A 159 -20.38 -15.46 1.42
CA ASN A 159 -20.05 -16.56 2.31
C ASN A 159 -18.96 -17.43 1.64
N PRO A 160 -17.77 -16.87 1.37
CA PRO A 160 -16.68 -17.65 0.80
C PRO A 160 -16.35 -18.78 1.77
N GLY A 161 -16.51 -20.03 1.34
CA GLY A 161 -16.03 -21.18 2.09
C GLY A 161 -14.50 -21.18 2.19
N ASP A 162 -13.96 -22.05 3.05
CA ASP A 162 -12.50 -22.14 3.28
C ASP A 162 -11.71 -22.35 1.96
N ASP A 163 -12.29 -23.10 1.01
CA ASP A 163 -11.69 -23.39 -0.31
C ASP A 163 -11.44 -22.13 -1.16
N ALA A 164 -12.20 -21.05 -0.95
CA ALA A 164 -12.04 -19.81 -1.71
C ALA A 164 -10.75 -19.07 -1.32
N GLU A 165 -10.37 -19.11 -0.05
CA GLU A 165 -9.11 -18.51 0.42
C GLU A 165 -7.90 -19.27 -0.13
N GLU A 166 -7.96 -20.60 -0.12
CA GLU A 166 -6.92 -21.47 -0.69
C GLU A 166 -6.76 -21.22 -2.19
N THR A 167 -7.88 -21.17 -2.93
CA THR A 167 -7.84 -20.90 -4.37
C THR A 167 -7.22 -19.53 -4.70
N ILE A 168 -7.54 -18.48 -3.92
CA ILE A 168 -6.91 -17.16 -4.09
C ILE A 168 -5.41 -17.23 -3.78
N ALA A 169 -5.03 -17.91 -2.70
CA ALA A 169 -3.65 -18.00 -2.27
C ALA A 169 -2.77 -18.79 -3.26
N GLU A 170 -3.30 -19.87 -3.85
CA GLU A 170 -2.54 -20.74 -4.75
C GLU A 170 -2.55 -20.26 -6.20
N HIS A 171 -3.66 -19.69 -6.67
CA HIS A 171 -3.85 -19.42 -8.10
C HIS A 171 -4.05 -17.95 -8.43
N LEU A 172 -4.19 -17.08 -7.43
CA LEU A 172 -4.55 -15.67 -7.61
C LEU A 172 -5.80 -15.53 -8.49
N ILE A 173 -6.80 -16.38 -8.25
CA ILE A 173 -8.10 -16.33 -8.92
C ILE A 173 -9.15 -15.95 -7.87
N ALA A 174 -9.80 -14.81 -8.05
CA ALA A 174 -10.91 -14.42 -7.20
C ALA A 174 -12.18 -15.22 -7.56
N PRO A 175 -13.12 -15.41 -6.62
CA PRO A 175 -14.42 -16.05 -6.91
C PRO A 175 -15.18 -15.39 -8.09
N THR A 176 -15.06 -14.08 -8.24
CA THR A 176 -15.60 -13.30 -9.37
C THR A 176 -15.02 -13.67 -10.74
N GLN A 177 -13.90 -14.40 -10.78
CA GLN A 177 -13.21 -14.85 -12.00
C GLN A 177 -13.40 -16.35 -12.25
N MET A 178 -14.26 -17.01 -11.48
CA MET A 178 -14.63 -18.41 -11.69
C MET A 178 -15.69 -18.54 -12.78
N LEU A 179 -15.75 -19.71 -13.42
CA LEU A 179 -16.67 -20.01 -14.53
C LEU A 179 -18.12 -19.59 -14.24
N TYR A 180 -18.65 -19.88 -13.05
CA TYR A 180 -20.02 -19.53 -12.68
C TYR A 180 -20.31 -18.02 -12.76
N SER A 181 -19.32 -17.17 -12.51
CA SER A 181 -19.47 -15.70 -12.64
C SER A 181 -19.67 -15.30 -14.11
N TYR A 182 -18.99 -15.96 -15.04
CA TYR A 182 -19.19 -15.73 -16.47
C TYR A 182 -20.55 -16.27 -16.93
N LEU A 183 -20.93 -17.47 -16.48
CA LEU A 183 -22.24 -18.05 -16.79
C LEU A 183 -23.38 -17.17 -16.28
N CYS A 184 -23.23 -16.58 -15.08
CA CYS A 184 -24.15 -15.60 -14.52
C CYS A 184 -24.31 -14.39 -15.44
N ILE A 185 -23.20 -13.78 -15.89
CA ILE A 185 -23.23 -12.62 -16.78
C ILE A 185 -23.99 -12.96 -18.06
N PHE A 186 -23.70 -14.10 -18.72
CA PHE A 186 -24.42 -14.49 -19.93
C PHE A 186 -25.89 -14.83 -19.65
N GLY A 187 -26.20 -15.49 -18.55
CA GLY A 187 -27.58 -15.76 -18.11
C GLY A 187 -28.40 -14.48 -17.96
N LEU A 188 -27.86 -13.48 -17.26
CA LEU A 188 -28.50 -12.17 -17.07
C LEU A 188 -28.68 -11.42 -18.39
N LEU A 189 -27.69 -11.46 -19.30
CA LEU A 189 -27.82 -10.82 -20.62
C LEU A 189 -28.87 -11.52 -21.51
N ILE A 190 -28.99 -12.84 -21.42
CA ILE A 190 -30.03 -13.62 -22.10
C ILE A 190 -31.42 -13.25 -21.56
N GLU A 191 -31.57 -13.15 -20.23
CA GLU A 191 -32.80 -12.73 -19.57
C GLU A 191 -33.16 -11.29 -19.91
N ALA A 192 -32.20 -10.37 -19.91
CA ALA A 192 -32.39 -9.00 -20.34
C ALA A 192 -33.01 -8.95 -21.75
N ARG A 193 -32.40 -9.68 -22.70
CA ARG A 193 -32.88 -9.76 -24.08
C ARG A 193 -34.29 -10.35 -24.19
N ARG A 194 -34.58 -11.46 -23.50
CA ARG A 194 -35.91 -12.11 -23.48
C ARG A 194 -36.99 -11.20 -22.90
N THR A 195 -36.65 -10.52 -21.80
CA THR A 195 -37.56 -9.65 -21.05
C THR A 195 -37.87 -8.39 -21.85
N MET A 196 -36.87 -7.83 -22.54
CA MET A 196 -37.07 -6.72 -23.48
C MET A 196 -37.98 -7.13 -24.65
N ALA A 197 -37.74 -8.31 -25.25
CA ALA A 197 -38.61 -8.84 -26.31
C ALA A 197 -40.05 -9.08 -25.84
N SER A 198 -40.26 -9.27 -24.53
CA SER A 198 -41.57 -9.41 -23.89
C SER A 198 -42.20 -8.07 -23.47
N ASN A 199 -41.66 -6.93 -23.93
CA ASN A 199 -42.08 -5.57 -23.59
C ASN A 199 -42.04 -5.22 -22.08
N ARG A 200 -41.21 -5.92 -21.30
CA ARG A 200 -40.98 -5.64 -19.87
C ARG A 200 -39.70 -4.83 -19.67
N ALA A 201 -39.67 -3.61 -20.21
CA ALA A 201 -38.44 -2.80 -20.30
C ALA A 201 -37.75 -2.56 -18.95
N THR A 202 -38.49 -2.22 -17.89
CA THR A 202 -37.90 -1.95 -16.56
C THR A 202 -37.14 -3.16 -16.02
N GLU A 203 -37.73 -4.34 -16.11
CA GLU A 203 -37.11 -5.59 -15.66
C GLU A 203 -35.90 -5.96 -16.53
N ALA A 204 -35.99 -5.73 -17.85
CA ALA A 204 -34.85 -5.94 -18.74
C ALA A 204 -33.64 -5.06 -18.37
N TYR A 205 -33.89 -3.80 -17.98
CA TYR A 205 -32.83 -2.90 -17.50
C TYR A 205 -32.25 -3.35 -16.15
N THR A 206 -33.04 -3.97 -15.27
CA THR A 206 -32.53 -4.56 -14.01
C THR A 206 -31.49 -5.63 -14.32
N TYR A 207 -31.81 -6.60 -15.19
CA TYR A 207 -30.86 -7.64 -15.58
C TYR A 207 -29.59 -7.07 -16.24
N LEU A 208 -29.71 -6.00 -17.06
CA LEU A 208 -28.53 -5.31 -17.61
C LEU A 208 -27.64 -4.68 -16.53
N ILE A 209 -28.26 -4.07 -15.50
CA ILE A 209 -27.53 -3.47 -14.38
C ILE A 209 -26.78 -4.54 -13.60
N ASP A 210 -27.44 -5.67 -13.32
CA ASP A 210 -26.84 -6.78 -12.59
C ASP A 210 -25.70 -7.44 -13.40
N ALA A 211 -25.88 -7.62 -14.72
CA ALA A 211 -24.82 -8.09 -15.61
C ALA A 211 -23.63 -7.13 -15.63
N SER A 212 -23.90 -5.81 -15.68
CA SER A 212 -22.86 -4.77 -15.64
C SER A 212 -22.12 -4.74 -14.30
N TYR A 213 -22.83 -4.95 -13.20
CA TYR A 213 -22.25 -5.07 -11.86
C TYR A 213 -21.31 -6.27 -11.77
N MET A 214 -21.77 -7.46 -12.16
CA MET A 214 -20.97 -8.69 -12.16
C MET A 214 -19.73 -8.56 -13.04
N LEU A 215 -19.88 -8.00 -14.23
CA LEU A 215 -18.76 -7.75 -15.14
C LEU A 215 -17.76 -6.72 -14.56
N GLY A 216 -18.24 -5.68 -13.88
CA GLY A 216 -17.39 -4.71 -13.20
C GLY A 216 -16.59 -5.31 -12.04
N MET A 217 -17.20 -6.22 -11.26
CA MET A 217 -16.49 -6.97 -10.21
C MET A 217 -15.40 -7.86 -10.80
N LEU A 218 -15.71 -8.53 -11.90
CA LEU A 218 -14.78 -9.40 -12.63
C LEU A 218 -13.57 -8.61 -13.15
N GLU A 219 -13.80 -7.51 -13.87
CA GLU A 219 -12.74 -6.66 -14.41
C GLU A 219 -11.86 -6.05 -13.29
N SER A 220 -12.48 -5.66 -12.17
CA SER A 220 -11.76 -5.17 -11.00
C SER A 220 -10.84 -6.23 -10.39
N SER A 221 -11.32 -7.48 -10.34
CA SER A 221 -10.59 -8.61 -9.79
C SER A 221 -9.44 -9.01 -10.72
N ALA A 222 -9.69 -9.05 -12.03
CA ALA A 222 -8.67 -9.30 -13.06
C ALA A 222 -7.54 -8.26 -13.05
N TRP A 223 -7.86 -7.00 -12.72
CA TRP A 223 -6.83 -5.98 -12.52
C TRP A 223 -6.05 -6.18 -11.22
N LEU A 224 -6.71 -6.53 -10.12
CA LEU A 224 -6.11 -6.60 -8.80
C LEU A 224 -5.27 -7.86 -8.58
N MET A 225 -5.77 -9.04 -8.95
CA MET A 225 -5.18 -10.33 -8.59
C MET A 225 -3.73 -10.51 -9.06
N PRO A 226 -3.34 -10.19 -10.31
CA PRO A 226 -1.95 -10.28 -10.75
C PRO A 226 -0.99 -9.34 -9.99
N ARG A 227 -1.53 -8.36 -9.27
CA ARG A 227 -0.77 -7.37 -8.48
C ARG A 227 -0.79 -7.69 -6.99
N PHE A 228 -1.54 -8.72 -6.57
CA PHE A 228 -1.84 -8.97 -5.17
C PHE A 228 -0.58 -9.17 -4.34
N ASP A 229 0.37 -10.00 -4.79
CA ASP A 229 1.63 -10.24 -4.07
C ASP A 229 2.48 -9.00 -3.92
N LYS A 230 2.58 -8.18 -4.98
CA LYS A 230 3.31 -6.90 -4.94
C LYS A 230 2.68 -5.94 -3.94
N ILE A 231 1.35 -5.89 -3.92
CA ILE A 231 0.58 -5.07 -2.96
C ILE A 231 0.81 -5.59 -1.53
N ALA A 232 0.71 -6.90 -1.31
CA ALA A 232 0.90 -7.56 -0.03
C ALA A 232 2.33 -7.34 0.50
N ALA A 233 3.35 -7.54 -0.35
CA ALA A 233 4.75 -7.28 -0.03
C ALA A 233 4.98 -5.81 0.34
N SER A 234 4.44 -4.86 -0.43
CA SER A 234 4.51 -3.43 -0.14
C SER A 234 3.83 -3.08 1.18
N ARG A 235 2.66 -3.68 1.45
CA ARG A 235 1.91 -3.48 2.70
C ARG A 235 2.69 -4.01 3.90
N ASN A 236 3.23 -5.21 3.80
CA ASN A 236 4.05 -5.85 4.83
C ASN A 236 5.34 -5.07 5.07
N GLY A 237 6.00 -4.58 4.01
CA GLY A 237 7.17 -3.71 4.10
C GLY A 237 6.84 -2.40 4.85
N LYS A 238 5.74 -1.74 4.52
CA LYS A 238 5.28 -0.53 5.23
C LYS A 238 4.91 -0.81 6.69
N LEU A 239 4.28 -1.94 6.99
CA LEU A 239 3.94 -2.34 8.36
C LEU A 239 5.20 -2.61 9.19
N ARG A 240 6.16 -3.36 8.64
CA ARG A 240 7.46 -3.61 9.29
C ARG A 240 8.22 -2.30 9.50
N ALA A 241 8.28 -1.44 8.50
CA ALA A 241 8.89 -0.11 8.63
C ALA A 241 8.23 0.68 9.77
N ARG A 242 6.90 0.75 9.85
CA ARG A 242 6.19 1.44 10.95
C ARG A 242 6.51 0.85 12.32
N LYS A 243 6.68 -0.47 12.44
CA LYS A 243 7.07 -1.13 13.69
C LYS A 243 8.54 -0.86 14.05
N GLU A 244 9.43 -0.77 13.05
CA GLU A 244 10.86 -0.56 13.26
C GLU A 244 11.25 0.91 13.44
N THR A 245 10.51 1.86 12.85
CA THR A 245 10.85 3.30 12.88
C THR A 245 11.00 3.85 14.30
N PRO A 246 10.12 3.55 15.27
CA PRO A 246 10.31 3.99 16.66
C PRO A 246 11.59 3.41 17.29
N LYS A 247 11.90 2.13 17.02
CA LYS A 247 13.11 1.46 17.52
C LYS A 247 14.38 2.05 16.89
N LYS A 248 14.38 2.30 15.58
CA LYS A 248 15.50 2.94 14.86
C LYS A 248 15.70 4.38 15.30
N ALA A 249 14.63 5.13 15.54
CA ALA A 249 14.70 6.50 16.08
C ALA A 249 15.30 6.51 17.50
N ALA A 250 14.86 5.61 18.38
CA ALA A 250 15.41 5.48 19.73
C ALA A 250 16.90 5.09 19.72
N ILE A 251 17.29 4.11 18.90
CA ILE A 251 18.70 3.71 18.73
C ILE A 251 19.54 4.87 18.19
N ARG A 252 19.02 5.65 17.24
CA ARG A 252 19.72 6.82 16.70
C ARG A 252 19.93 7.90 17.77
N GLN A 253 18.88 8.26 18.52
CA GLN A 253 18.98 9.23 19.62
C GLN A 253 20.00 8.77 20.68
N ALA A 254 19.99 7.48 21.01
CA ALA A 254 20.96 6.90 21.94
C ALA A 254 22.41 7.00 21.43
N LYS A 255 22.65 6.69 20.14
CA LYS A 255 23.97 6.85 19.51
C LYS A 255 24.41 8.31 19.45
N ASP A 256 23.51 9.23 19.12
CA ASP A 256 23.79 10.67 19.10
C ASP A 256 24.17 11.17 20.50
N TYR A 257 23.52 10.64 21.55
CA TYR A 257 23.88 10.93 22.93
C TYR A 257 25.24 10.34 23.33
N VAL A 258 25.54 9.10 22.94
CA VAL A 258 26.87 8.49 23.15
C VAL A 258 27.95 9.32 22.45
N LYS A 259 27.70 9.82 21.24
CA LYS A 259 28.60 10.71 20.52
C LYS A 259 28.81 12.03 21.28
N HIS A 260 27.75 12.64 21.78
CA HIS A 260 27.86 13.82 22.61
C HIS A 260 28.73 13.57 23.85
N LEU A 261 28.54 12.46 24.56
CA LEU A 261 29.38 12.08 25.70
C LEU A 261 30.83 11.82 25.28
N PHE A 262 31.05 11.16 24.16
CA PHE A 262 32.38 10.91 23.60
C PHE A 262 33.15 12.21 23.33
N ASP A 263 32.47 13.25 22.83
CA ASP A 263 33.10 14.56 22.58
C ASP A 263 33.20 15.41 23.85
N HIS A 264 32.25 15.27 24.80
CA HIS A 264 32.22 16.04 26.05
C HIS A 264 33.26 15.56 27.05
N LEU A 265 33.38 14.25 27.24
CA LEU A 265 34.27 13.62 28.22
C LEU A 265 35.72 13.46 27.72
N MET A 266 35.98 13.86 26.47
CA MET A 266 37.31 13.73 25.88
C MET A 266 38.34 14.54 26.68
N PRO A 267 39.43 13.89 27.15
CA PRO A 267 40.42 14.54 27.99
C PRO A 267 41.28 15.50 27.16
N THR A 268 41.70 16.58 27.79
CA THR A 268 42.63 17.57 27.25
C THR A 268 44.04 17.23 27.72
N ASP A 269 44.98 17.09 26.79
CA ASP A 269 46.38 16.87 27.15
C ASP A 269 47.05 18.17 27.65
N ALA A 270 48.29 18.05 28.16
CA ALA A 270 49.06 19.18 28.68
C ALA A 270 49.33 20.28 27.64
N THR A 271 49.16 19.99 26.35
CA THR A 271 49.32 20.94 25.23
C THR A 271 48.00 21.59 24.81
N GLY A 272 46.90 21.29 25.49
CA GLY A 272 45.57 21.83 25.19
C GLY A 272 44.82 21.05 24.09
N ILE A 273 45.36 19.94 23.61
CA ILE A 273 44.75 19.13 22.55
C ILE A 273 43.83 18.10 23.18
N ARG A 274 42.56 18.10 22.76
CA ARG A 274 41.57 17.10 23.20
C ARG A 274 41.71 15.85 22.36
N LYS A 275 41.99 14.70 22.99
CA LYS A 275 42.08 13.41 22.30
C LYS A 275 41.87 12.25 23.26
N TRP A 276 41.25 11.18 22.75
CA TRP A 276 41.22 9.90 23.45
C TRP A 276 42.55 9.17 23.30
N LYS A 277 43.04 8.58 24.40
CA LYS A 277 44.26 7.75 24.39
C LYS A 277 44.04 6.43 23.66
N SER A 278 42.85 5.84 23.82
CA SER A 278 42.42 4.61 23.16
C SER A 278 40.89 4.56 23.09
N ALA A 279 40.36 3.67 22.26
CA ALA A 279 38.92 3.41 22.24
C ALA A 279 38.43 2.87 23.59
N ASP A 280 39.22 2.05 24.29
CA ASP A 280 38.83 1.49 25.59
C ASP A 280 38.78 2.54 26.70
N ALA A 281 39.62 3.58 26.64
CA ALA A 281 39.51 4.73 27.55
C ALA A 281 38.19 5.48 27.32
N ALA A 282 37.80 5.69 26.06
CA ALA A 282 36.52 6.33 25.75
C ALA A 282 35.32 5.49 26.22
N LYS A 283 35.36 4.16 26.03
CA LYS A 283 34.32 3.25 26.54
C LYS A 283 34.18 3.35 28.06
N PHE A 284 35.31 3.30 28.77
CA PHE A 284 35.32 3.33 30.22
C PHE A 284 34.71 4.63 30.75
N GLU A 285 35.16 5.78 30.27
CA GLU A 285 34.67 7.09 30.72
C GLU A 285 33.19 7.32 30.37
N VAL A 286 32.76 6.93 29.17
CA VAL A 286 31.35 7.06 28.76
C VAL A 286 30.44 6.15 29.61
N ASN A 287 30.81 4.89 29.83
CA ASN A 287 30.01 3.99 30.68
C ASN A 287 30.05 4.41 32.16
N ALA A 288 31.19 4.88 32.66
CA ALA A 288 31.31 5.39 34.03
C ALA A 288 30.41 6.60 34.26
N TYR A 289 30.38 7.55 33.31
CA TYR A 289 29.48 8.71 33.39
C TYR A 289 28.01 8.30 33.37
N LEU A 290 27.63 7.37 32.49
CA LEU A 290 26.25 6.86 32.42
C LEU A 290 25.82 6.16 33.71
N ALA A 291 26.72 5.37 34.31
CA ALA A 291 26.48 4.70 35.58
C ALA A 291 26.38 5.68 36.75
N GLU A 292 27.29 6.66 36.86
CA GLU A 292 27.29 7.68 37.92
C GLU A 292 26.02 8.54 37.86
N LYS A 293 25.55 8.89 36.65
CA LYS A 293 24.35 9.71 36.46
C LYS A 293 23.05 8.90 36.39
N ASN A 294 23.10 7.57 36.54
CA ASN A 294 21.95 6.65 36.41
C ASN A 294 21.15 6.85 35.10
N ILE A 295 21.84 7.11 33.98
CA ILE A 295 21.21 7.38 32.67
C ILE A 295 21.07 6.06 31.89
N THR A 296 19.84 5.73 31.47
CA THR A 296 19.57 4.55 30.64
C THR A 296 19.24 4.96 29.20
N LEU A 297 20.05 4.52 28.23
CA LEU A 297 19.95 4.95 26.82
C LEU A 297 19.09 4.04 25.92
N GLY A 298 18.43 3.02 26.48
CA GLY A 298 17.60 2.09 25.69
C GLY A 298 18.40 1.25 24.66
N ILE A 299 19.73 1.20 24.79
CA ILE A 299 20.66 0.37 24.03
C ILE A 299 21.59 -0.38 24.98
N SER A 300 22.12 -1.53 24.56
CA SER A 300 23.04 -2.33 25.39
C SER A 300 24.42 -1.68 25.54
N ALA A 301 25.13 -2.02 26.62
CA ALA A 301 26.52 -1.60 26.84
C ALA A 301 27.44 -1.98 25.67
N ASP A 302 27.26 -3.18 25.10
CA ASP A 302 28.01 -3.62 23.91
C ASP A 302 27.83 -2.69 22.71
N LEU A 303 26.64 -2.08 22.55
CA LEU A 303 26.38 -1.16 21.45
C LEU A 303 27.01 0.21 21.69
N ILE A 304 27.02 0.67 22.95
CA ILE A 304 27.75 1.87 23.38
C ILE A 304 29.24 1.68 23.08
N ASP A 305 29.80 0.54 23.46
CA ASP A 305 31.20 0.22 23.26
C ASP A 305 31.59 0.19 21.77
N LYS A 306 30.74 -0.42 20.94
CA LYS A 306 30.91 -0.43 19.48
C LYS A 306 30.88 0.98 18.91
N GLU A 307 29.97 1.83 19.38
CA GLU A 307 29.88 3.22 18.92
C GLU A 307 31.13 4.02 19.31
N CYS A 308 31.65 3.88 20.53
CA CYS A 308 32.92 4.50 20.96
C CYS A 308 34.11 4.06 20.10
N VAL A 309 34.18 2.79 19.68
CA VAL A 309 35.23 2.29 18.76
C VAL A 309 35.11 2.94 17.38
N ILE A 310 33.89 3.07 16.86
CA ILE A 310 33.62 3.70 15.56
C ILE A 310 34.03 5.19 15.60
N LEU A 311 33.60 5.91 16.63
CA LEU A 311 33.91 7.33 16.82
C LEU A 311 35.41 7.57 16.98
N HIS A 312 36.10 6.75 17.78
CA HIS A 312 37.56 6.82 17.92
C HIS A 312 38.29 6.55 16.60
N ARG A 313 37.84 5.59 15.78
CA ARG A 313 38.41 5.36 14.44
C ARG A 313 38.20 6.56 13.53
N ALA A 314 37.00 7.15 13.55
CA ALA A 314 36.68 8.34 12.76
C ALA A 314 37.52 9.56 13.17
N ASP A 315 37.69 9.78 14.49
CA ASP A 315 38.53 10.85 15.04
C ASP A 315 40.01 10.66 14.66
N LYS A 316 40.54 9.44 14.81
CA LYS A 316 41.91 9.11 14.38
C LYS A 316 42.14 9.33 12.88
N MET A 317 41.13 9.06 12.04
CA MET A 317 41.22 9.33 10.61
C MET A 317 41.16 10.83 10.31
N ARG A 318 40.32 11.60 11.02
CA ARG A 318 40.28 13.07 10.91
C ARG A 318 41.60 13.71 11.31
N GLN A 319 42.22 13.24 12.40
CA GLN A 319 43.54 13.72 12.84
C GLN A 319 44.68 13.40 11.86
N LYS A 320 44.53 12.36 11.02
CA LYS A 320 45.50 12.05 9.95
C LYS A 320 45.35 12.97 8.75
N VAL A 321 44.15 13.50 8.50
CA VAL A 321 43.83 14.36 7.36
C VAL A 321 44.02 15.84 7.71
N ASN A 322 43.59 16.27 8.91
CA ASN A 322 43.84 17.60 9.45
C ASN A 322 44.91 17.52 10.55
N LYS A 323 46.12 18.00 10.25
CA LYS A 323 47.25 18.03 11.20
C LYS A 323 47.10 19.07 12.31
N PHE A 324 46.08 19.92 12.28
CA PHE A 324 45.85 20.95 13.28
C PHE A 324 44.37 21.12 13.57
N ASN A 325 43.91 20.69 14.75
CA ASN A 325 42.71 21.26 15.37
C ASN A 325 43.18 22.46 16.21
N VAL A 326 43.44 23.61 15.57
CA VAL A 326 43.73 24.85 16.31
C VAL A 326 42.41 25.39 16.85
N LEU A 327 42.25 25.35 18.17
CA LEU A 327 41.23 26.13 18.86
C LEU A 327 41.79 27.54 19.07
N VAL A 328 41.11 28.56 18.54
CA VAL A 328 41.42 29.94 18.90
C VAL A 328 40.54 30.33 20.08
N ASN A 329 41.17 30.83 21.13
CA ASN A 329 40.46 31.36 22.29
C ASN A 329 39.90 32.73 21.96
N PHE A 330 38.59 32.80 21.78
CA PHE A 330 37.90 34.08 21.69
C PHE A 330 37.69 34.62 23.11
N VAL A 331 38.32 35.75 23.42
CA VAL A 331 38.17 36.41 24.73
C VAL A 331 36.95 37.32 24.65
N PHE A 332 35.81 36.84 25.15
CA PHE A 332 34.61 37.66 25.28
C PHE A 332 34.66 38.43 26.60
N VAL A 333 34.63 39.76 26.54
CA VAL A 333 34.59 40.61 27.74
C VAL A 333 33.15 41.01 28.02
N LYS A 334 32.63 40.59 29.17
CA LYS A 334 31.29 40.98 29.64
C LYS A 334 31.27 42.48 30.01
N LYS A 335 30.07 43.07 30.08
CA LYS A 335 29.88 44.49 30.43
C LYS A 335 30.43 44.88 31.81
N ASP A 336 30.61 43.91 32.71
CA ASP A 336 31.20 44.09 34.05
C ASP A 336 32.74 43.97 34.05
N GLY A 337 33.37 43.79 32.88
CA GLY A 337 34.82 43.64 32.74
C GLY A 337 35.33 42.21 32.85
N THR A 338 34.46 41.23 33.16
CA THR A 338 34.86 39.83 33.30
C THR A 338 35.20 39.23 31.94
N LYS A 339 36.41 38.66 31.82
CA LYS A 339 36.87 37.97 30.61
C LYS A 339 36.48 36.50 30.64
N VAL A 340 35.78 36.04 29.60
CA VAL A 340 35.43 34.64 29.39
C VAL A 340 36.17 34.14 28.15
N ASN A 341 37.02 33.14 28.33
CA ASN A 341 37.72 32.49 27.23
C ASN A 341 36.83 31.39 26.65
N ILE A 342 36.40 31.55 25.41
CA ILE A 342 35.59 30.55 24.70
C ILE A 342 36.47 29.93 23.61
N PRO A 343 36.79 28.63 23.70
CA PRO A 343 37.54 27.96 22.64
C PRO A 343 36.62 27.72 21.44
N VAL A 344 37.00 28.26 20.27
CA VAL A 344 36.25 28.07 19.02
C VAL A 344 37.14 27.32 18.01
N PRO A 345 36.65 26.24 17.38
CA PRO A 345 37.39 25.54 16.32
C PRO A 345 37.48 26.42 15.06
N ILE A 346 38.69 26.63 14.56
CA ILE A 346 38.88 27.12 13.19
C ILE A 346 38.78 25.90 12.28
N ASN A 347 37.67 25.79 11.56
CA ASN A 347 37.59 24.95 10.38
C ASN A 347 37.76 25.86 9.17
N ASP A 348 38.63 25.48 8.23
CA ASP A 348 38.57 25.98 6.84
C ASP A 348 37.28 25.49 6.16
#